data_AF-A0A0C3DM61-F1
#
_entry.id   AF-A0A0C3DM61-F1
#
_cell.length_a   1.000
_cell.length_b   1.000
_cell.length_c   1.000
_cell.angle_alpha   90.00
_cell.angle_beta   90.00
_cell.angle_gamma   90.00
#
_symmetry.space_group_name_H-M   'P 1'
#
loop_
_entity.id
_entity.type
_entity.pdbx_description
1 polymer ?
#
loop_
_entity_poly.entity_id
_entity_poly.type
_entity_poly.pdbx_seq_one_letter_code
_entity_poly.pdbx_strand_id
1 'polypeptide(L)'
;MYLSENFSTPDHVNLYTSCGLAKADEIKALERRYDEGLGAAAIDFFYLDAVVFNKWRSMLPFALMGFKNKVGSLQSLIWFVFSPLIGKMILSAMSITASKYQKAMHTCREEFRHASELLGKSEYLAGSRLSAADITFAALSYPFLRITHQEGFQQYPLSSLGTSSIGKAFQQELRATKAGQHVLRLYKEERYFESYLPR
;
A
#
# COMPACT_ATOMS: atom_id res chain seq x y z
N MET A 1 -9.70 5.69 14.46
CA MET A 1 -10.25 6.36 15.67
C MET A 1 -10.43 5.40 16.84
N TYR A 2 -11.30 4.37 16.72
CA TYR A 2 -11.60 3.42 17.80
C TYR A 2 -10.38 2.88 18.56
N LEU A 3 -9.35 2.41 17.85
CA LEU A 3 -8.16 1.85 18.50
C LEU A 3 -7.40 2.89 19.32
N SER A 4 -7.20 4.10 18.79
CA SER A 4 -6.48 5.16 19.51
C SER A 4 -7.23 5.69 20.71
N GLU A 5 -8.57 5.64 20.71
CA GLU A 5 -9.39 6.07 21.85
C GLU A 5 -9.43 5.04 22.98
N ASN A 6 -9.49 3.75 22.63
CA ASN A 6 -9.68 2.68 23.61
C ASN A 6 -8.37 2.06 24.11
N PHE A 7 -7.26 2.24 23.39
CA PHE A 7 -5.99 1.58 23.69
C PHE A 7 -4.81 2.54 23.82
N SER A 8 -5.04 3.86 23.86
CA SER A 8 -3.95 4.80 24.17
C SER A 8 -3.52 4.68 25.63
N THR A 9 -2.21 4.66 25.86
CA THR A 9 -1.57 4.72 27.18
C THR A 9 -0.62 5.92 27.22
N PRO A 10 -0.04 6.28 28.39
CA PRO A 10 1.02 7.28 28.44
C PRO A 10 2.19 6.96 27.50
N ASP A 11 2.49 5.68 27.31
CA ASP A 11 3.56 5.19 26.42
C ASP A 11 3.11 5.04 24.95
N HIS A 12 1.80 4.86 24.72
CA HIS A 12 1.18 4.74 23.41
C HIS A 12 0.18 5.86 23.19
N VAL A 13 0.68 7.01 22.74
CA VAL A 13 -0.10 8.24 22.58
C VAL A 13 -1.21 8.04 21.54
N ASN A 14 -2.38 8.63 21.79
CA ASN A 14 -3.47 8.68 20.82
C ASN A 14 -3.01 9.40 19.53
N LEU A 15 -3.03 8.68 18.41
CA LEU A 15 -2.56 9.15 17.10
C LEU A 15 -3.34 10.34 16.52
N TYR A 16 -4.53 10.62 17.05
CA TYR A 16 -5.33 11.79 16.66
C TYR A 16 -4.99 13.03 17.46
N THR A 17 -4.28 12.89 18.58
CA THR A 17 -3.88 14.01 19.43
C THR A 17 -2.37 14.03 19.67
N SER A 18 -1.61 13.25 18.92
CA SER A 18 -0.16 13.10 19.08
C SER A 18 0.59 14.40 18.86
N CYS A 19 0.10 15.25 17.95
CA CYS A 19 0.57 16.62 17.71
C CYS A 19 -0.14 17.70 18.55
N GLY A 20 -0.88 17.30 19.60
CA GLY A 20 -1.70 18.18 20.42
C GLY A 20 -3.15 18.29 19.95
N LEU A 21 -4.06 18.66 20.87
CA LEU A 21 -5.50 18.71 20.62
C LEU A 21 -5.87 19.68 19.48
N ALA A 22 -5.14 20.79 19.32
CA ALA A 22 -5.37 21.77 18.27
C ALA A 22 -5.14 21.21 16.85
N LYS A 23 -4.42 20.09 16.70
CA LYS A 23 -4.14 19.43 15.42
C LYS A 23 -5.09 18.26 15.11
N ALA A 24 -6.00 17.92 16.01
CA ALA A 24 -6.82 16.72 15.86
C ALA A 24 -7.71 16.74 14.62
N ASP A 25 -8.32 17.89 14.31
CA ASP A 25 -9.17 18.03 13.13
C ASP A 25 -8.35 18.00 11.83
N GLU A 26 -7.14 18.56 11.84
CA GLU A 26 -6.20 18.49 10.71
C GLU A 26 -5.76 17.05 10.44
N ILE A 27 -5.43 16.28 11.48
CA ILE A 27 -5.08 14.86 11.36
C ILE A 27 -6.24 14.07 10.74
N LYS A 28 -7.48 14.27 11.21
CA LYS A 28 -8.67 13.62 10.64
C LYS A 28 -8.92 14.02 9.19
N ALA A 29 -8.74 15.30 8.86
CA ALA A 29 -8.91 15.79 7.50
C ALA A 29 -7.87 15.19 6.55
N LEU A 30 -6.61 15.09 6.98
CA LEU A 30 -5.53 14.45 6.22
C LEU A 30 -5.75 12.94 6.06
N GLU A 31 -6.09 12.24 7.13
CA GLU A 31 -6.44 10.81 7.08
C GLU A 31 -7.54 10.57 6.05
N ARG A 32 -8.64 11.33 6.14
CA ARG A 32 -9.77 11.20 5.22
C ARG A 32 -9.38 11.52 3.77
N ARG A 33 -8.60 12.57 3.55
CA ARG A 33 -8.11 12.93 2.21
C ARG A 33 -7.32 11.78 1.58
N TYR A 34 -6.41 11.17 2.32
CA TYR A 34 -5.60 10.07 1.82
C TYR A 34 -6.41 8.78 1.65
N ASP A 35 -7.36 8.51 2.54
CA ASP A 35 -8.28 7.38 2.39
C ASP A 35 -9.12 7.49 1.12
N GLU A 36 -9.78 8.63 0.91
CA GLU A 36 -10.62 8.88 -0.27
C GLU A 36 -9.78 8.95 -1.56
N GLY A 37 -8.60 9.58 -1.52
CA GLY A 37 -7.73 9.75 -2.68
C GLY A 37 -6.98 8.48 -3.06
N LEU A 38 -6.26 7.88 -2.11
CA LEU A 38 -5.40 6.73 -2.38
C LEU A 38 -6.13 5.39 -2.29
N GLY A 39 -7.21 5.26 -1.51
CA GLY A 39 -7.90 3.99 -1.30
C GLY A 39 -8.38 3.36 -2.61
N ALA A 40 -9.22 4.07 -3.36
CA ALA A 40 -9.71 3.60 -4.66
C ALA A 40 -8.59 3.53 -5.71
N ALA A 41 -7.67 4.51 -5.71
CA ALA A 41 -6.56 4.54 -6.65
C ALA A 41 -5.63 3.34 -6.50
N ALA A 42 -5.38 2.88 -5.26
CA ALA A 42 -4.51 1.75 -4.97
C ALA A 42 -5.07 0.45 -5.55
N ILE A 43 -6.39 0.26 -5.45
CA ILE A 43 -7.11 -0.86 -6.04
C ILE A 43 -7.00 -0.85 -7.57
N ASP A 44 -7.36 0.28 -8.19
CA ASP A 44 -7.36 0.43 -9.65
C ASP A 44 -5.95 0.25 -10.23
N PHE A 45 -4.92 0.76 -9.53
CA PHE A 45 -3.53 0.59 -9.89
C PHE A 45 -3.06 -0.87 -9.75
N PHE A 46 -3.21 -1.43 -8.55
CA PHE A 46 -2.62 -2.72 -8.19
C PHE A 46 -3.16 -3.85 -9.07
N TYR A 47 -4.48 -3.94 -9.22
CA TYR A 47 -5.06 -5.05 -9.98
C TYR A 47 -4.81 -4.91 -11.48
N LEU A 48 -4.87 -3.71 -12.07
CA LEU A 48 -4.57 -3.58 -13.50
C LEU A 48 -3.09 -3.87 -13.78
N ASP A 49 -2.17 -3.35 -12.96
CA ASP A 49 -0.72 -3.60 -13.12
C ASP A 49 -0.38 -5.09 -12.92
N ALA A 50 -0.88 -5.69 -11.83
CA ALA A 50 -0.57 -7.06 -11.48
C ALA A 50 -1.24 -8.05 -12.44
N VAL A 51 -2.48 -7.84 -12.84
CA VAL A 51 -3.28 -8.86 -13.56
C VAL A 51 -3.25 -8.65 -15.08
N VAL A 52 -3.36 -7.41 -15.57
CA VAL A 52 -3.49 -7.14 -17.01
C VAL A 52 -2.13 -6.99 -17.66
N PHE A 53 -1.30 -6.08 -17.14
CA PHE A 53 -0.03 -5.77 -17.78
C PHE A 53 1.00 -6.89 -17.61
N ASN A 54 0.93 -7.67 -16.53
CA ASN A 54 1.83 -8.83 -16.34
C ASN A 54 1.27 -10.17 -16.79
N LYS A 55 0.03 -10.21 -17.32
CA LYS A 55 -0.63 -11.40 -17.89
C LYS A 55 -0.37 -12.67 -17.04
N TRP A 56 0.06 -13.76 -17.69
CA TRP A 56 0.32 -15.05 -17.05
C TRP A 56 1.54 -15.04 -16.10
N ARG A 57 2.44 -14.05 -16.17
CA ARG A 57 3.70 -14.07 -15.38
C ARG A 57 3.47 -13.82 -13.90
N SER A 58 2.49 -12.98 -13.56
CA SER A 58 2.06 -12.74 -12.17
C SER A 58 1.15 -13.87 -11.66
N MET A 59 0.32 -14.44 -12.55
CA MET A 59 -0.61 -15.51 -12.19
C MET A 59 0.04 -16.89 -12.11
N LEU A 60 1.13 -17.16 -12.82
CA LEU A 60 1.75 -18.49 -12.85
C LEU A 60 2.31 -18.92 -11.48
N PRO A 61 3.04 -18.09 -10.71
CA PRO A 61 3.44 -18.44 -9.34
C PRO A 61 2.24 -18.74 -8.44
N PHE A 62 1.14 -18.01 -8.63
CA PHE A 62 -0.11 -18.20 -7.89
C PHE A 62 -0.83 -19.48 -8.32
N ALA A 63 -0.91 -19.78 -9.62
CA ALA A 63 -1.48 -21.00 -10.19
C ALA A 63 -0.72 -22.25 -9.72
N LEU A 64 0.60 -22.16 -9.60
CA LEU A 64 1.46 -23.24 -9.13
C LEU A 64 1.44 -23.40 -7.59
N MET A 65 0.88 -22.45 -6.86
CA MET A 65 0.82 -22.49 -5.40
C MET A 65 0.03 -23.71 -4.89
N GLY A 66 -1.03 -24.13 -5.61
CA GLY A 66 -1.77 -25.35 -5.28
C GLY A 66 -0.88 -26.58 -5.23
N PHE A 67 0.03 -26.76 -6.19
CA PHE A 67 0.97 -27.87 -6.21
C PHE A 67 2.09 -27.77 -5.16
N LYS A 68 2.32 -26.59 -4.60
CA LYS A 68 3.30 -26.35 -3.53
C LYS A 68 2.70 -26.48 -2.12
N ASN A 69 1.37 -26.43 -2.03
CA ASN A 69 0.64 -26.53 -0.77
C ASN A 69 0.15 -27.95 -0.53
N LYS A 70 -0.19 -28.26 0.73
CA LYS A 70 -0.80 -29.55 1.13
C LYS A 70 -2.29 -29.64 0.74
N VAL A 71 -2.65 -29.21 -0.47
CA VAL A 71 -3.99 -29.41 -1.03
C VAL A 71 -3.98 -30.62 -1.96
N GLY A 72 -5.11 -31.31 -2.10
CA GLY A 72 -5.19 -32.52 -2.93
C GLY A 72 -4.84 -32.25 -4.40
N SER A 73 -4.28 -33.22 -5.10
CA SER A 73 -3.84 -33.09 -6.50
C SER A 73 -4.97 -32.62 -7.44
N LEU A 74 -6.20 -33.09 -7.22
CA LEU A 74 -7.37 -32.65 -7.97
C LEU A 74 -7.67 -31.16 -7.73
N GLN A 75 -7.56 -30.70 -6.48
CA GLN A 75 -7.77 -29.29 -6.13
C GLN A 75 -6.69 -28.40 -6.74
N SER A 76 -5.43 -28.85 -6.75
CA SER A 76 -4.32 -28.14 -7.41
C SER A 76 -4.54 -28.00 -8.91
N LEU A 77 -5.04 -29.06 -9.55
CA LEU A 77 -5.34 -29.05 -10.98
C LEU A 77 -6.50 -28.09 -11.30
N ILE A 78 -7.60 -28.17 -10.55
CA ILE A 78 -8.73 -27.23 -10.68
C ILE A 78 -8.23 -25.79 -10.52
N TRP A 79 -7.48 -25.52 -9.46
CA TRP A 79 -6.91 -24.20 -9.20
C TRP A 79 -6.07 -23.68 -10.36
N PHE A 80 -5.16 -24.50 -10.88
CA PHE A 80 -4.31 -24.13 -12.00
C PHE A 80 -5.13 -23.78 -13.24
N VAL A 81 -6.12 -24.60 -13.60
CA VAL A 81 -6.99 -24.40 -14.77
C VAL A 81 -7.84 -23.13 -14.64
N PHE A 82 -8.39 -22.84 -13.46
CA PHE A 82 -9.28 -21.69 -13.25
C PHE A 82 -8.54 -20.39 -12.93
N SER A 83 -7.31 -20.45 -12.42
CA SER A 83 -6.51 -19.25 -12.08
C SER A 83 -6.39 -18.18 -13.17
N PRO A 84 -6.23 -18.47 -14.49
CA PRO A 84 -6.22 -17.42 -15.51
C PRO A 84 -7.50 -16.59 -15.57
N LEU A 85 -8.64 -17.15 -15.17
CA LEU A 85 -9.94 -16.49 -15.27
C LEU A 85 -10.19 -15.54 -14.09
N ILE A 86 -9.59 -15.82 -12.94
CA ILE A 86 -9.71 -15.00 -11.72
C ILE A 86 -9.35 -13.54 -12.02
N GLY A 87 -8.29 -13.33 -12.79
CA GLY A 87 -7.86 -11.99 -13.17
C GLY A 87 -8.94 -11.20 -13.91
N LYS A 88 -9.57 -11.81 -14.91
CA LYS A 88 -10.67 -11.18 -15.66
C LYS A 88 -11.90 -10.94 -14.78
N MET A 89 -12.20 -11.88 -13.88
CA MET A 89 -13.31 -11.76 -12.95
C MET A 89 -13.11 -10.58 -11.98
N ILE A 90 -11.90 -10.42 -11.42
CA ILE A 90 -11.58 -9.28 -10.54
C ILE A 90 -11.76 -7.96 -11.28
N LEU A 91 -11.20 -7.83 -12.47
CA LEU A 91 -11.30 -6.60 -13.26
C LEU A 91 -12.75 -6.25 -13.60
N SER A 92 -13.55 -7.27 -13.95
CA SER A 92 -14.97 -7.08 -14.23
C SER A 92 -15.76 -6.72 -12.97
N ALA A 93 -15.58 -7.45 -11.87
CA ALA A 93 -16.31 -7.23 -10.62
C ALA A 93 -15.99 -5.85 -10.01
N MET A 94 -14.75 -5.40 -10.13
CA MET A 94 -14.30 -4.10 -9.63
C MET A 94 -14.43 -2.98 -10.67
N SER A 95 -14.91 -3.30 -11.88
CA SER A 95 -15.05 -2.36 -12.99
C SER A 95 -13.75 -1.58 -13.27
N ILE A 96 -12.61 -2.27 -13.23
CA ILE A 96 -11.28 -1.67 -13.41
C ILE A 96 -11.00 -1.53 -14.92
N THR A 97 -10.62 -0.33 -15.33
CA THR A 97 -10.36 0.00 -16.74
C THR A 97 -9.02 0.72 -16.89
N ALA A 98 -8.49 0.78 -18.11
CA ALA A 98 -7.27 1.54 -18.40
C ALA A 98 -7.42 3.03 -18.06
N SER A 99 -8.61 3.61 -18.26
CA SER A 99 -8.90 4.99 -17.88
C SER A 99 -8.83 5.21 -16.37
N LYS A 100 -9.43 4.31 -15.57
CA LYS A 100 -9.33 4.34 -14.11
C LYS A 100 -7.90 4.19 -13.61
N TYR A 101 -7.11 3.33 -14.25
CA TYR A 101 -5.70 3.19 -13.92
C TYR A 101 -4.88 4.46 -14.17
N GLN A 102 -5.08 5.13 -15.31
CA GLN A 102 -4.42 6.41 -15.58
C GLN A 102 -4.86 7.49 -14.58
N LYS A 103 -6.15 7.54 -14.26
CA LYS A 103 -6.68 8.42 -13.22
C LYS A 103 -6.05 8.12 -11.86
N ALA A 104 -5.94 6.85 -11.48
CA ALA A 104 -5.31 6.41 -10.24
C ALA A 104 -3.84 6.84 -10.14
N MET A 105 -3.07 6.71 -11.22
CA MET A 105 -1.69 7.21 -11.27
C MET A 105 -1.64 8.73 -11.08
N HIS A 106 -2.53 9.49 -11.73
CA HIS A 106 -2.61 10.93 -11.56
C HIS A 106 -2.99 11.33 -10.13
N THR A 107 -4.06 10.76 -9.57
CA THR A 107 -4.46 10.98 -8.17
C THR A 107 -3.32 10.68 -7.21
N CYS A 108 -2.61 9.56 -7.41
CA CYS A 108 -1.49 9.19 -6.57
C CYS A 108 -0.34 10.22 -6.65
N ARG A 109 0.00 10.75 -7.84
CA ARG A 109 0.98 11.84 -7.97
C ARG A 109 0.57 13.07 -7.18
N GLU A 110 -0.70 13.47 -7.28
CA GLU A 110 -1.20 14.65 -6.59
C GLU A 110 -1.14 14.49 -5.06
N GLU A 111 -1.51 13.32 -4.54
CA GLU A 111 -1.42 13.06 -3.10
C GLU A 111 0.02 12.95 -2.61
N PHE A 112 0.93 12.36 -3.39
CA PHE A 112 2.37 12.35 -3.07
C PHE A 112 3.01 13.73 -3.13
N ARG A 113 2.57 14.58 -4.06
CA ARG A 113 2.98 15.99 -4.14
C ARG A 113 2.53 16.76 -2.90
N HIS A 114 1.24 16.66 -2.56
CA HIS A 114 0.68 17.27 -1.37
C HIS A 114 1.38 16.82 -0.08
N ALA A 115 1.57 15.51 0.11
CA ALA A 115 2.32 14.97 1.23
C ALA A 115 3.77 15.48 1.27
N SER A 116 4.44 15.56 0.12
CA SER A 116 5.81 16.10 0.03
C SER A 116 5.91 17.58 0.39
N GLU A 117 4.87 18.37 0.10
CA GLU A 117 4.78 19.78 0.51
C GLU A 117 4.64 19.91 2.03
N LEU A 118 3.83 19.06 2.68
CA LEU A 118 3.69 19.01 4.14
C LEU A 118 5.00 18.57 4.82
N LEU A 119 5.62 17.53 4.30
CA LEU A 119 6.93 17.03 4.76
C LEU A 119 8.09 17.98 4.44
N GLY A 120 7.85 19.02 3.63
CA GLY A 120 8.77 20.13 3.46
C GLY A 120 8.82 21.06 4.67
N LYS A 121 7.79 21.04 5.52
CA LYS A 121 7.60 21.95 6.66
C LYS A 121 7.71 21.25 8.01
N SER A 122 7.59 19.93 8.05
CA SER A 122 7.51 19.14 9.27
C SER A 122 8.02 17.72 9.04
N GLU A 123 8.33 17.00 10.11
CA GLU A 123 8.88 15.64 10.04
C GLU A 123 7.82 14.58 9.68
N TYR A 124 6.57 14.82 10.11
CA TYR A 124 5.39 14.01 9.85
C TYR A 124 4.30 14.87 9.18
N LEU A 125 3.27 14.23 8.62
CA LEU A 125 2.27 14.89 7.77
C LEU A 125 1.47 15.99 8.50
N ALA A 126 1.24 15.82 9.80
CA ALA A 126 0.47 16.77 10.63
C ALA A 126 1.33 17.55 11.64
N GLY A 127 2.67 17.42 11.59
CA GLY A 127 3.57 18.13 12.50
C GLY A 127 4.80 17.33 12.92
N SER A 128 5.13 17.36 14.20
CA SER A 128 6.39 16.84 14.74
C SER A 128 6.33 15.39 15.26
N ARG A 129 5.18 14.73 15.15
CA ARG A 129 4.99 13.37 15.69
C ARG A 129 4.16 12.52 14.74
N LEU A 130 4.37 11.20 14.81
CA LEU A 130 3.56 10.20 14.11
C LEU A 130 2.08 10.38 14.45
N SER A 131 1.24 10.36 13.42
CA SER A 131 -0.21 10.54 13.55
C SER A 131 -0.99 9.52 12.72
N ALA A 132 -2.32 9.51 12.87
CA ALA A 132 -3.19 8.64 12.06
C ALA A 132 -3.06 8.94 10.56
N ALA A 133 -2.80 10.20 10.19
CA ALA A 133 -2.59 10.59 8.80
C ALA A 133 -1.36 9.92 8.19
N ASP A 134 -0.26 9.81 8.95
CA ASP A 134 0.98 9.16 8.50
C ASP A 134 0.77 7.66 8.27
N ILE A 135 0.09 7.00 9.22
CA ILE A 135 -0.23 5.57 9.12
C ILE A 135 -1.12 5.30 7.91
N THR A 136 -2.18 6.07 7.72
CA THR A 136 -3.10 5.91 6.58
C THR A 136 -2.40 6.17 5.26
N PHE A 137 -1.62 7.24 5.16
CA PHE A 137 -0.85 7.54 3.95
C PHE A 137 0.14 6.42 3.63
N ALA A 138 0.90 5.93 4.62
CA ALA A 138 1.85 4.85 4.43
C ALA A 138 1.18 3.53 4.00
N ALA A 139 0.11 3.14 4.70
CA ALA A 139 -0.63 1.91 4.43
C ALA A 139 -1.23 1.89 3.01
N LEU A 140 -1.80 3.00 2.57
CA LEU A 140 -2.40 3.11 1.24
C LEU A 140 -1.36 3.36 0.12
N SER A 141 -0.18 3.87 0.48
CA SER A 141 0.95 4.02 -0.44
C SER A 141 1.66 2.70 -0.77
N TYR A 142 1.51 1.69 0.09
CA TYR A 142 2.20 0.41 -0.05
C TYR A 142 2.12 -0.23 -1.46
N PRO A 143 0.94 -0.32 -2.10
CA PRO A 143 0.84 -0.98 -3.41
C PRO A 143 1.60 -0.26 -4.52
N PHE A 144 1.74 1.07 -4.42
CA PHE A 144 2.46 1.88 -5.39
C PHE A 144 3.98 1.82 -5.17
N LEU A 145 4.40 1.82 -3.90
CA LEU A 145 5.83 1.81 -3.54
C LEU A 145 6.45 0.40 -3.51
N ARG A 146 5.60 -0.64 -3.47
CA ARG A 146 5.94 -2.07 -3.36
C ARG A 146 6.98 -2.29 -2.26
N ILE A 147 6.61 -1.92 -1.03
CA ILE A 147 7.50 -2.04 0.13
C ILE A 147 7.95 -3.49 0.28
N THR A 148 9.26 -3.69 0.38
CA THR A 148 9.86 -5.01 0.44
C THR A 148 9.96 -5.53 1.88
N HIS A 149 10.32 -6.81 2.02
CA HIS A 149 10.60 -7.39 3.33
C HIS A 149 11.73 -6.67 4.08
N GLN A 150 12.80 -6.32 3.37
CA GLN A 150 13.94 -5.58 3.91
C GLN A 150 13.56 -4.17 4.40
N GLU A 151 12.47 -3.63 3.87
CA GLU A 151 11.95 -2.30 4.21
C GLU A 151 10.88 -2.36 5.29
N GLY A 152 10.56 -3.53 5.85
CA GLY A 152 9.61 -3.67 6.94
C GLY A 152 8.32 -4.40 6.59
N PHE A 153 8.15 -4.92 5.37
CA PHE A 153 6.89 -5.58 5.00
C PHE A 153 6.95 -7.11 5.05
N GLN A 154 6.29 -7.72 6.03
CA GLN A 154 6.21 -9.19 6.19
C GLN A 154 5.12 -9.82 5.31
N GLN A 155 5.24 -9.68 3.99
CA GLN A 155 4.52 -10.55 3.07
C GLN A 155 5.53 -11.41 2.31
N TYR A 156 5.17 -12.67 2.07
CA TYR A 156 5.91 -13.54 1.17
C TYR A 156 6.19 -12.76 -0.12
N PRO A 157 7.44 -12.74 -0.63
CA PRO A 157 7.77 -11.92 -1.78
C PRO A 157 6.86 -12.34 -2.94
N LEU A 158 5.86 -11.51 -3.24
CA LEU A 158 5.19 -11.53 -4.53
C LEU A 158 6.33 -11.34 -5.52
N SER A 159 6.56 -12.36 -6.36
CA SER A 159 7.75 -12.39 -7.20
C SER A 159 7.90 -11.06 -7.96
N SER A 160 9.13 -10.57 -8.08
CA SER A 160 9.48 -9.36 -8.84
C SER A 160 9.06 -9.42 -10.32
N LEU A 161 8.53 -10.56 -10.76
CA LEU A 161 7.93 -10.85 -12.06
C LEU A 161 6.53 -10.25 -12.23
N GLY A 162 5.94 -9.64 -11.20
CA GLY A 162 4.56 -9.14 -11.19
C GLY A 162 4.36 -7.62 -11.33
N THR A 163 5.37 -6.84 -11.75
CA THR A 163 5.23 -5.39 -11.98
C THR A 163 5.55 -5.03 -13.42
N SER A 164 4.67 -4.27 -14.08
CA SER A 164 4.88 -3.86 -15.47
C SER A 164 6.01 -2.83 -15.57
N SER A 165 6.52 -2.55 -16.76
CA SER A 165 7.52 -1.49 -16.95
C SER A 165 6.98 -0.12 -16.52
N ILE A 166 5.71 0.16 -16.81
CA ILE A 166 5.03 1.39 -16.40
C ILE A 166 4.92 1.45 -14.88
N GLY A 167 4.47 0.37 -14.25
CA GLY A 167 4.38 0.27 -12.79
C GLY A 167 5.72 0.44 -12.10
N LYS A 168 6.81 -0.11 -12.67
CA LYS A 168 8.18 0.06 -12.16
C LYS A 168 8.67 1.50 -12.27
N ALA A 169 8.46 2.14 -13.42
CA ALA A 169 8.83 3.55 -13.59
C ALA A 169 8.04 4.44 -12.62
N PHE A 170 6.74 4.18 -12.48
CA PHE A 170 5.88 4.91 -11.54
C PHE A 170 6.30 4.71 -10.08
N GLN A 171 6.62 3.47 -9.70
CA GLN A 171 7.18 3.16 -8.39
C GLN A 171 8.46 3.97 -8.14
N GLN A 172 9.41 3.97 -9.09
CA GLN A 172 10.67 4.72 -8.95
C GLN A 172 10.43 6.22 -8.82
N GLU A 173 9.50 6.77 -9.62
CA GLU A 173 9.08 8.17 -9.55
C GLU A 173 8.59 8.52 -8.14
N LEU A 174 7.61 7.78 -7.61
CA LEU A 174 7.04 8.06 -6.29
C LEU A 174 8.05 7.87 -5.16
N ARG A 175 8.91 6.84 -5.26
CA ARG A 175 9.96 6.60 -4.27
C ARG A 175 10.99 7.72 -4.24
N ALA A 176 11.22 8.43 -5.34
CA ALA A 176 12.15 9.56 -5.36
C ALA A 176 11.60 10.82 -4.64
N THR A 177 10.30 10.88 -4.37
CA THR A 177 9.68 12.02 -3.66
C THR A 177 9.97 12.00 -2.15
N LYS A 178 9.83 13.15 -1.49
CA LYS A 178 9.89 13.24 -0.02
C LYS A 178 8.84 12.34 0.64
N ALA A 179 7.63 12.31 0.11
CA ALA A 179 6.56 11.44 0.60
C ALA A 179 6.90 9.96 0.45
N GLY A 180 7.50 9.55 -0.67
CA GLY A 180 7.96 8.17 -0.85
C GLY A 180 9.05 7.77 0.15
N GLN A 181 10.02 8.65 0.38
CA GLN A 181 11.07 8.44 1.38
C GLN A 181 10.50 8.40 2.81
N HIS A 182 9.49 9.24 3.11
CA HIS A 182 8.78 9.21 4.39
C HIS A 182 8.11 7.85 4.62
N VAL A 183 7.36 7.34 3.65
CA VAL A 183 6.70 6.02 3.80
C VAL A 183 7.74 4.91 4.01
N LEU A 184 8.84 4.92 3.26
CA LEU A 184 9.92 3.95 3.44
C LEU A 184 10.53 4.01 4.85
N ARG A 185 10.73 5.22 5.37
CA ARG A 185 11.18 5.45 6.75
C ARG A 185 10.19 4.86 7.75
N LEU A 186 8.90 5.18 7.63
CA LEU A 186 7.86 4.69 8.55
C LEU A 186 7.78 3.16 8.56
N TYR A 187 7.85 2.50 7.41
CA TYR A 187 7.83 1.04 7.37
C TYR A 187 9.04 0.41 8.05
N LYS A 188 10.21 1.06 7.95
CA LYS A 188 11.45 0.60 8.57
C LYS A 188 11.46 0.84 10.08
N GLU A 189 10.95 1.98 10.53
CA GLU A 189 11.11 2.47 11.91
C GLU A 189 9.90 2.18 12.79
N GLU A 190 8.68 2.28 12.26
CA GLU A 190 7.44 2.31 13.06
C GLU A 190 6.65 0.99 12.99
N ARG A 191 7.03 0.06 12.11
CA ARG A 191 6.24 -1.17 11.89
C ARG A 191 6.56 -2.29 12.89
N TYR A 192 7.80 -2.40 13.33
CA TYR A 192 8.21 -3.37 14.36
C TYR A 192 8.96 -2.64 15.46
N PHE A 193 8.30 -2.48 16.61
CA PHE A 193 8.92 -1.95 17.82
C PHE A 193 9.88 -2.99 18.37
N GLU A 194 11.18 -2.64 18.46
CA GLU A 194 12.24 -3.39 19.17
C GLU A 194 12.47 -4.86 18.76
N SER A 195 11.76 -5.35 17.76
CA SER A 195 11.81 -6.73 17.31
C SER A 195 12.49 -6.81 15.95
N TYR A 196 13.54 -7.63 15.86
CA TYR A 196 14.20 -7.93 14.59
C TYR A 196 13.17 -8.42 13.58
N LEU A 197 13.32 -8.02 12.31
CA LEU A 197 12.60 -8.65 11.22
C LEU A 197 12.83 -10.18 11.31
N PRO A 198 11.79 -10.99 11.56
CA PRO A 198 11.94 -12.43 11.51
C PRO A 198 12.41 -12.79 10.09
N ARG A 199 13.57 -13.46 10.03
CA ARG A 199 14.23 -13.86 8.78
C ARG A 199 13.39 -14.85 7.98
#